data_AF-L8PK75-F1
#
_entry.id   AF-L8PK75-F1
#
_cell.length_a   1.000
_cell.length_b   1.000
_cell.length_c   1.000
_cell.angle_alpha   90.00
_cell.angle_beta   90.00
_cell.angle_gamma   90.00
#
_symmetry.space_group_name_H-M   'P 1'
#
loop_
_entity.id
_entity.type
_entity.pdbx_description
1 polymer ?
#
loop_
_entity_poly.entity_id
_entity_poly.type
_entity_poly.pdbx_seq_one_letter_code
_entity_poly.pdbx_strand_id
1 'polypeptide(L)'
;MDSHRRVLLLKNEREEWELPGGRLEPSDATPELAVEREIEEETGWAVKAGPLLDVWIYQPLPVTMPERRVVIVTYGCIVLTPDNTPVVSHEHKQLGMFTADEVPVLTMPDGYKQSIAAWYARM
;
A
#
# COMPACT_ATOMS: atom_id res chain seq x y z
N MET A 1 3.25 7.26 4.93
CA MET A 1 2.66 8.62 4.91
C MET A 1 3.78 9.64 4.94
N ASP A 2 3.67 10.72 4.16
CA ASP A 2 4.68 11.78 4.10
C ASP A 2 4.50 12.85 5.20
N SER A 3 5.37 13.87 5.19
CA SER A 3 5.34 15.01 6.13
C SER A 3 4.09 15.89 6.00
N HIS A 4 3.34 15.79 4.89
CA HIS A 4 2.10 16.52 4.64
C HIS A 4 0.85 15.70 4.95
N ARG A 5 0.99 14.57 5.67
CA ARG A 5 -0.09 13.64 6.00
C ARG A 5 -0.79 13.05 4.77
N ARG A 6 -0.03 12.79 3.69
CA ARG A 6 -0.56 12.12 2.50
C ARG A 6 -0.11 10.66 2.47
N VAL A 7 -1.02 9.79 2.04
CA VAL A 7 -0.72 8.38 1.75
C VAL A 7 -0.25 8.23 0.32
N LEU A 8 0.71 7.32 0.14
CA LEU A 8 1.23 6.94 -1.16
C LEU A 8 0.36 5.81 -1.70
N LEU A 9 -0.12 5.95 -2.93
CA LEU A 9 -0.83 4.91 -3.67
C LEU A 9 -0.23 4.75 -5.06
N LEU A 10 -0.31 3.53 -5.57
CA LEU A 10 0.14 3.18 -6.91
C LEU A 10 -1.06 2.85 -7.78
N LYS A 11 -1.00 3.20 -9.06
CA LYS A 11 -2.04 2.87 -10.03
C LYS A 11 -1.62 1.69 -10.89
N ASN A 12 -2.43 0.64 -10.87
CA ASN A 12 -2.15 -0.58 -11.62
C ASN A 12 -2.69 -0.53 -13.07
N GLU A 13 -2.39 -1.56 -13.85
CA GLU A 13 -2.81 -1.70 -15.24
C GLU A 13 -4.33 -1.62 -15.49
N ARG A 14 -5.15 -1.87 -14.45
CA ARG A 14 -6.62 -1.84 -14.51
C ARG A 14 -7.22 -0.47 -14.17
N GLU A 15 -6.40 0.57 -14.08
CA GLU A 15 -6.80 1.92 -13.66
C GLU A 15 -7.34 2.00 -12.22
N GLU A 16 -7.01 1.01 -11.39
CA GLU A 16 -7.35 0.96 -9.97
C GLU A 16 -6.16 1.41 -9.11
N TRP A 17 -6.44 2.09 -8.01
CA TRP A 17 -5.42 2.43 -7.00
C TRP A 17 -5.23 1.27 -6.01
N GLU A 18 -4.00 1.08 -5.57
CA GLU A 18 -3.63 0.09 -4.56
C GLU A 18 -2.56 0.63 -3.59
N LEU A 19 -2.47 0.00 -2.43
CA LEU A 19 -1.38 0.25 -1.50
C LEU A 19 -0.09 -0.36 -2.08
N PRO A 20 1.06 0.33 -1.97
CA PRO A 20 2.34 -0.27 -2.30
C PRO A 20 2.62 -1.46 -1.38
N GLY A 21 3.28 -2.48 -1.92
CA GLY A 21 3.51 -3.75 -1.26
C GLY A 21 3.26 -4.95 -2.16
N GLY A 22 3.82 -6.09 -1.76
CA GLY A 22 3.75 -7.31 -2.56
C GLY A 22 3.53 -8.57 -1.75
N ARG A 23 3.98 -9.69 -2.30
CA ARG A 23 3.84 -11.00 -1.67
C ARG A 23 4.95 -11.19 -0.65
N LEU A 24 4.66 -11.96 0.39
CA LEU A 24 5.70 -12.47 1.27
C LEU A 24 6.61 -13.42 0.48
N GLU A 25 7.91 -13.20 0.59
CA GLU A 25 8.95 -14.06 0.06
C GLU A 25 9.49 -15.01 1.14
N PRO A 26 10.03 -16.18 0.77
CA PRO A 26 10.65 -17.10 1.74
C PRO A 26 11.85 -16.50 2.50
N SER A 27 12.48 -15.47 1.94
CA SER A 27 13.58 -14.71 2.53
C SER A 27 13.12 -13.68 3.57
N ASP A 28 11.84 -13.31 3.58
CA ASP A 28 11.33 -12.30 4.50
C ASP A 28 11.23 -12.88 5.92
N ALA A 29 12.01 -12.33 6.85
CA ALA A 29 11.99 -12.79 8.24
C ALA A 29 10.69 -12.41 8.96
N THR A 30 10.04 -11.30 8.55
CA THR A 30 8.72 -10.89 9.05
C THR A 30 7.91 -10.16 7.97
N PRO A 31 6.57 -10.09 8.08
CA PRO A 31 5.73 -9.31 7.17
C PRO A 31 6.05 -7.80 7.15
N GLU A 32 6.52 -7.26 8.27
CA GLU A 32 6.99 -5.87 8.37
C GLU A 32 8.20 -5.62 7.48
N LEU A 33 9.17 -6.54 7.47
CA LEU A 33 10.35 -6.43 6.60
C LEU A 33 9.97 -6.61 5.13
N ALA A 34 9.01 -7.50 4.84
CA ALA A 34 8.49 -7.67 3.48
C ALA A 34 7.90 -6.35 2.95
N VAL A 35 7.01 -5.70 3.69
CA VAL A 35 6.40 -4.44 3.23
C VAL A 35 7.40 -3.28 3.17
N GLU A 36 8.40 -3.25 4.05
CA GLU A 36 9.49 -2.26 3.98
C GLU A 36 10.31 -2.42 2.68
N ARG A 37 10.70 -3.66 2.35
CA ARG A 37 11.43 -4.00 1.11
C ARG A 37 10.61 -3.67 -0.13
N GLU A 38 9.37 -4.12 -0.20
CA GLU A 38 8.49 -3.90 -1.36
C GLU A 38 8.28 -2.40 -1.63
N ILE A 39 8.04 -1.59 -0.59
CA ILE A 39 7.90 -0.15 -0.76
C ILE A 39 9.21 0.48 -1.28
N GLU A 40 10.36 0.04 -0.80
CA GLU A 40 11.65 0.51 -1.30
C GLU A 40 11.86 0.15 -2.78
N GLU A 41 11.53 -1.09 -3.17
CA GLU A 41 11.64 -1.57 -4.56
C GLU A 41 10.69 -0.86 -5.52
N GLU A 42 9.43 -0.63 -5.10
CA GLU A 42 8.39 -0.04 -5.95
C GLU A 42 8.51 1.49 -6.07
N THR A 43 9.05 2.15 -5.04
CA THR A 43 8.92 3.61 -4.87
C THR A 43 10.24 4.34 -4.61
N GLY A 44 11.29 3.60 -4.24
CA GLY A 44 12.57 4.16 -3.79
C GLY A 44 12.52 4.80 -2.40
N TRP A 45 11.40 4.69 -1.67
CA TRP A 45 11.28 5.20 -0.31
C TRP A 45 11.68 4.15 0.72
N ALA A 46 12.62 4.52 1.57
CA ALA A 46 12.85 3.79 2.81
C ALA A 46 11.73 4.15 3.79
N VAL A 47 11.03 3.15 4.29
CA VAL A 47 9.98 3.29 5.30
C VAL A 47 10.27 2.42 6.51
N LYS A 48 9.64 2.74 7.64
CA LYS A 48 9.51 1.84 8.77
C LYS A 48 8.07 1.40 8.90
N ALA A 49 7.82 0.09 8.84
CA ALA A 49 6.55 -0.50 9.19
C ALA A 49 6.30 -0.33 10.69
N GLY A 50 5.15 0.27 11.00
CA GLY A 50 4.67 0.51 12.35
C GLY A 50 3.58 -0.49 12.72
N PRO A 51 2.45 -0.02 13.28
CA PRO A 51 1.43 -0.93 13.78
C PRO A 51 0.66 -1.62 12.64
N LEU A 52 0.25 -2.86 12.90
CA LEU A 52 -0.75 -3.55 12.09
C LEU A 52 -2.06 -2.75 12.12
N LEU A 53 -2.59 -2.44 10.94
CA LEU A 53 -3.83 -1.68 10.75
C LEU A 53 -5.02 -2.61 10.60
N ASP A 54 -4.89 -3.59 9.71
CA ASP A 54 -5.98 -4.51 9.38
C ASP A 54 -5.47 -5.81 8.73
N VAL A 55 -6.29 -6.86 8.83
CA VAL A 55 -6.10 -8.16 8.17
C VAL A 55 -7.43 -8.61 7.57
N TRP A 56 -7.46 -8.77 6.25
CA TRP A 56 -8.70 -9.11 5.54
C TRP A 56 -8.44 -10.00 4.32
N ILE A 57 -9.51 -10.65 3.83
CA ILE A 57 -9.43 -11.54 2.67
C ILE A 57 -9.86 -10.76 1.42
N TYR A 58 -8.99 -10.76 0.41
CA TYR A 58 -9.25 -10.16 -0.88
C TYR A 58 -9.34 -11.20 -1.99
N GLN A 59 -10.21 -10.95 -2.96
CA GLN A 59 -10.33 -11.72 -4.19
C GLN A 59 -10.05 -10.78 -5.36
N PRO A 60 -8.78 -10.68 -5.83
CA PRO A 60 -8.38 -9.65 -6.78
C PRO A 60 -8.96 -9.83 -8.18
N LEU A 61 -9.27 -11.06 -8.57
CA LEU A 61 -9.68 -11.41 -9.92
C LEU A 61 -10.90 -12.34 -9.89
N PRO A 62 -12.06 -11.87 -9.38
CA PRO A 62 -13.22 -12.72 -9.16
C PRO A 62 -13.81 -13.28 -10.46
N VAL A 63 -13.64 -12.57 -11.58
CA VAL A 63 -14.14 -12.99 -12.90
C VAL A 63 -13.22 -14.01 -13.57
N THR A 64 -11.90 -13.76 -13.56
CA THR A 64 -10.93 -14.60 -14.29
C THR A 64 -10.32 -15.70 -13.43
N MET A 65 -10.27 -15.53 -12.11
CA MET A 65 -9.75 -16.48 -11.13
C MET A 65 -10.61 -16.49 -9.84
N PRO A 66 -11.84 -17.04 -9.90
CA PRO A 66 -12.80 -16.99 -8.80
C PRO A 66 -12.32 -17.71 -7.52
N GLU A 67 -11.45 -18.72 -7.62
CA GLU A 67 -10.95 -19.43 -6.44
C GLU A 67 -9.75 -18.72 -5.79
N ARG A 68 -9.17 -17.70 -6.45
CA ARG A 68 -7.97 -17.04 -5.95
C ARG A 68 -8.33 -16.04 -4.86
N ARG A 69 -8.01 -16.41 -3.62
CA ARG A 69 -8.11 -15.55 -2.44
C ARG A 69 -6.73 -15.29 -1.85
N VAL A 70 -6.53 -14.09 -1.33
CA VAL A 70 -5.31 -13.68 -0.64
C VAL A 70 -5.67 -13.06 0.70
N VAL A 71 -4.78 -13.24 1.68
CA VAL A 71 -4.86 -12.48 2.94
C VAL A 71 -4.04 -11.22 2.74
N ILE A 72 -4.68 -10.07 2.93
CA ILE A 72 -4.03 -8.77 2.94
C ILE A 72 -3.73 -8.42 4.39
N VAL A 73 -2.47 -8.07 4.65
CA VAL A 73 -1.98 -7.59 5.94
C VAL A 73 -1.49 -6.17 5.72
N THR A 74 -2.09 -5.18 6.39
CA THR A 74 -1.78 -3.77 6.16
C THR A 74 -1.08 -3.16 7.38
N TYR A 75 0.01 -2.44 7.14
CA TYR A 75 0.80 -1.78 8.18
C TYR A 75 0.79 -0.26 7.99
N GLY A 76 0.81 0.47 9.10
CA GLY A 76 1.02 1.91 9.08
C GLY A 76 2.50 2.21 8.93
N CYS A 77 2.91 2.69 7.75
CA CYS A 77 4.33 2.95 7.46
C CYS A 77 4.67 4.45 7.54
N ILE A 78 5.80 4.74 8.19
CA ILE A 78 6.37 6.09 8.31
C ILE A 78 7.56 6.19 7.35
N VAL A 79 7.59 7.26 6.55
CA VAL A 79 8.67 7.50 5.58
C VAL A 79 9.92 8.00 6.33
N LEU A 80 11.05 7.34 6.12
CA LEU A 80 12.35 7.70 6.71
C LEU A 80 13.13 8.68 5.82
N THR A 81 12.79 8.75 4.53
CA THR A 81 13.39 9.65 3.53
C THR A 81 12.35 10.66 2.99
N PRO A 82 11.80 11.55 3.82
CA PRO A 82 10.69 12.43 3.42
C PRO A 82 11.08 13.45 2.35
N ASP A 83 12.38 13.76 2.20
CA ASP A 83 12.90 14.72 1.23
C ASP A 83 13.11 14.11 -0.17
N ASN A 84 13.04 12.77 -0.29
CA ASN A 84 13.19 12.10 -1.57
C ASN A 84 11.85 12.13 -2.32
N THR A 85 11.88 12.49 -3.60
CA THR A 85 10.70 12.32 -4.47
C THR A 85 10.57 10.84 -4.81
N PRO A 86 9.41 10.19 -4.57
CA PRO A 86 9.25 8.78 -4.86
C PRO A 86 9.22 8.56 -6.37
N VAL A 87 9.83 7.47 -6.82
CA VAL A 87 9.95 7.12 -8.23
C VAL A 87 9.22 5.80 -8.46
N VAL A 88 8.34 5.76 -9.46
CA VAL A 88 7.63 4.53 -9.82
C VAL A 88 8.58 3.54 -10.47
N SER A 89 8.59 2.30 -9.99
CA SER A 89 9.23 1.19 -10.69
C SER A 89 8.53 0.87 -12.02
N HIS A 90 9.03 -0.10 -12.79
CA HIS A 90 8.43 -0.45 -14.08
C HIS A 90 7.07 -1.16 -13.98
N GLU A 91 6.61 -1.54 -12.78
CA GLU A 91 5.39 -2.34 -12.58
C GLU A 91 4.10 -1.51 -12.46
N HIS A 92 4.20 -0.20 -12.21
CA HIS A 92 3.04 0.67 -12.02
C HIS A 92 3.04 1.83 -13.01
N LYS A 93 1.84 2.28 -13.40
CA LYS A 93 1.69 3.38 -14.38
C LYS A 93 1.89 4.75 -13.76
N GLN A 94 1.53 4.89 -12.49
CA GLN A 94 1.41 6.19 -11.84
C GLN A 94 1.56 6.08 -10.33
N LEU A 95 2.21 7.10 -9.77
CA LEU A 95 2.26 7.39 -8.34
C LEU A 95 1.30 8.51 -8.00
N GLY A 96 0.59 8.38 -6.88
CA GLY A 96 -0.24 9.44 -6.33
C GLY A 96 -0.06 9.59 -4.83
N MET A 97 -0.07 10.84 -4.37
CA MET A 97 -0.09 11.20 -2.95
C MET A 97 -1.47 11.76 -2.63
N PHE A 98 -2.19 11.11 -1.72
CA PHE A 98 -3.59 11.44 -1.41
C PHE A 98 -3.79 11.77 0.06
N THR A 99 -4.65 12.75 0.32
CA THR A 99 -5.13 13.09 1.66
C THR A 99 -6.25 12.17 2.10
N ALA A 100 -6.59 12.21 3.39
CA ALA A 100 -7.70 11.44 3.96
C ALA A 100 -9.04 11.71 3.26
N ASP A 101 -9.26 12.94 2.79
CA ASP A 101 -10.51 13.36 2.15
C ASP A 101 -10.60 12.92 0.68
N GLU A 102 -9.47 12.65 0.02
CA GLU A 102 -9.42 12.22 -1.38
C GLU A 102 -9.59 10.71 -1.52
N VAL A 103 -9.13 9.92 -0.54
CA VAL A 103 -9.15 8.44 -0.59
C VAL A 103 -10.56 7.84 -0.79
N PRO A 104 -11.64 8.33 -0.14
CA PRO A 104 -12.97 7.73 -0.28
C PRO A 104 -13.49 7.67 -1.71
N VAL A 105 -13.12 8.64 -2.56
CA VAL A 105 -13.61 8.73 -3.95
C VAL A 105 -12.75 7.97 -4.96
N LEU A 106 -11.62 7.38 -4.53
CA LEU A 106 -10.75 6.62 -5.42
C LEU A 106 -11.36 5.26 -5.80
N THR A 107 -11.09 4.83 -7.03
CA THR A 107 -11.39 3.47 -7.50
C THR A 107 -10.36 2.50 -6.92
N MET A 108 -10.69 1.88 -5.79
CA MET A 108 -9.87 0.89 -5.08
C MET A 108 -10.72 0.03 -4.16
N PRO A 109 -10.27 -1.20 -3.80
CA PRO A 109 -10.94 -2.05 -2.83
C PRO A 109 -11.24 -1.36 -1.49
N ASP A 110 -12.43 -1.61 -0.94
CA ASP A 110 -12.87 -1.00 0.32
C ASP A 110 -11.97 -1.36 1.51
N GLY A 111 -11.40 -2.57 1.53
CA GLY A 111 -10.44 -2.99 2.56
C GLY A 111 -9.22 -2.07 2.64
N TYR A 112 -8.71 -1.59 1.51
CA TYR A 112 -7.63 -0.61 1.51
C TYR A 112 -8.08 0.76 2.05
N LYS A 113 -9.29 1.21 1.69
CA LYS A 113 -9.85 2.47 2.22
C LYS A 113 -10.01 2.40 3.73
N GLN A 114 -10.46 1.27 4.26
CA GLN A 114 -10.60 1.01 5.69
C GLN A 114 -9.24 1.06 6.41
N SER A 115 -8.22 0.38 5.88
CA SER A 115 -6.85 0.45 6.41
C SER A 115 -6.29 1.88 6.43
N ILE A 116 -6.50 2.64 5.35
CA ILE A 116 -6.05 4.04 5.27
C ILE A 116 -6.78 4.92 6.30
N ALA A 117 -8.09 4.78 6.43
CA ALA A 117 -8.87 5.51 7.43
C ALA A 117 -8.43 5.16 8.87
N ALA A 118 -8.18 3.87 9.14
CA ALA A 118 -7.65 3.42 10.43
C ALA A 118 -6.26 4.02 10.72
N TRP A 119 -5.42 4.20 9.69
CA TRP A 119 -4.13 4.86 9.85
C TRP A 119 -4.28 6.34 10.19
N TYR A 120 -5.13 7.07 9.47
CA TYR A 120 -5.40 8.48 9.74
C TYR A 120 -5.95 8.72 11.15
N ALA A 121 -6.77 7.81 11.69
CA ALA A 121 -7.32 7.91 13.03
C ALA A 121 -6.28 7.74 14.15
N ARG A 122 -5.09 7.21 13.86
CA ARG A 122 -4.01 6.98 14.84
C ARG A 122 -2.98 8.13 14.90
N MET A 123 -3.18 9.20 14.12
CA MET A 123 -2.22 10.31 13.93
C MET A 123 -2.85 11.67 14.23
#